data_AF-A0A959WMC7-F1
#
_entry.id   AF-A0A959WMC7-F1
#
_cell.length_a   1.000
_cell.length_b   1.000
_cell.length_c   1.000
_cell.angle_alpha   90.00
_cell.angle_beta   90.00
_cell.angle_gamma   90.00
#
_symmetry.space_group_name_H-M   'P 1'
#
loop_
_entity.id
_entity.type
_entity.pdbx_description
1 polymer ?
#
loop_
_entity_poly.entity_id
_entity_poly.type
_entity_poly.pdbx_seq_one_letter_code
_entity_poly.pdbx_strand_id
1 'polypeptide(L)'
;MAALALSAGVTPALAVDRTASDGAGNTIHFQVDAPSATITDEVDALRRAPHGAEINNVIIRIVPDASVTVACGSAAAAGCYNWESGSIPRITVPDLPAGEPADVLLHEYGHHVDASISNGSLPEPNGTRTWWTQRKMATLLSQGLVARDYSLGWDKSIGEIFAEDYAQLTVAAPYGIDWLGFPDTSILSALRQDIVDAGGSAGTGAAPGVDPVPPTANAGAAPASGVSRAPASQLSPRKRGTLSRRKSFRLPFTTAGQTNRITVSVRGRGRMTSRTLRAVLQCRGQRLAAKWVRPGRTTGLGARVAGTSRCVARVTNVRGGNAGYDIRVRVTSWP
;
A
#
# COMPACT_ATOMS: atom_id res chain seq x y z
N MET A 1 -27.43 -46.93 -5.58
CA MET A 1 -26.83 -45.93 -6.48
C MET A 1 -25.67 -45.27 -5.75
N ALA A 2 -24.42 -45.62 -6.08
CA ALA A 2 -23.23 -45.02 -5.49
C ALA A 2 -22.78 -43.86 -6.38
N ALA A 3 -22.75 -42.64 -5.84
CA ALA A 3 -22.27 -41.46 -6.55
C ALA A 3 -20.74 -41.38 -6.43
N LEU A 4 -20.03 -41.63 -7.53
CA LEU A 4 -18.62 -41.28 -7.65
C LEU A 4 -18.49 -39.76 -7.71
N ALA A 5 -17.93 -39.16 -6.66
CA ALA A 5 -17.49 -37.77 -6.70
C ALA A 5 -16.14 -37.70 -7.43
N LEU A 6 -16.14 -37.23 -8.67
CA LEU A 6 -14.93 -36.81 -9.36
C LEU A 6 -14.38 -35.55 -8.69
N SER A 7 -13.38 -35.71 -7.82
CA SER A 7 -12.51 -34.62 -7.40
C SER A 7 -11.58 -34.26 -8.57
N ALA A 8 -12.00 -33.28 -9.38
CA ALA A 8 -11.10 -32.63 -10.32
C ALA A 8 -9.96 -31.97 -9.52
N GLY A 9 -8.76 -32.54 -9.63
CA GLY A 9 -7.56 -31.92 -9.13
C GLY A 9 -7.29 -30.65 -9.93
N VAL A 10 -7.45 -29.49 -9.31
CA VAL A 10 -6.99 -28.23 -9.87
C VAL A 10 -5.47 -28.26 -9.78
N THR A 11 -4.80 -28.61 -10.88
CA THR A 11 -3.37 -28.34 -11.02
C THR A 11 -3.17 -26.84 -10.92
N PRO A 12 -2.31 -26.32 -10.02
CA PRO A 12 -1.97 -24.92 -10.04
C PRO A 12 -1.43 -24.58 -11.43
N ALA A 13 -2.04 -23.60 -12.10
CA ALA A 13 -1.47 -23.08 -13.33
C ALA A 13 -0.04 -22.61 -13.03
N LEU A 14 0.91 -23.10 -13.82
CA LEU A 14 2.30 -22.64 -13.71
C LEU A 14 2.36 -21.16 -14.11
N ALA A 15 3.25 -20.44 -13.45
CA ALA A 15 3.61 -19.08 -13.84
C ALA A 15 3.97 -19.02 -15.32
N VAL A 16 3.46 -18.02 -16.04
CA VAL A 16 3.80 -17.78 -17.44
C VAL A 16 4.74 -16.58 -17.52
N ASP A 17 5.96 -16.81 -17.98
CA ASP A 17 6.90 -15.72 -18.26
C ASP A 17 6.43 -14.95 -19.49
N ARG A 18 6.43 -13.62 -19.38
CA ARG A 18 6.14 -12.70 -20.48
C ARG A 18 7.17 -11.60 -20.51
N THR A 19 7.41 -11.06 -21.70
CA THR A 19 8.25 -9.87 -21.87
C THR A 19 7.51 -8.83 -22.69
N ALA A 20 7.86 -7.57 -22.48
CA ALA A 20 7.42 -6.45 -23.28
C ALA A 20 8.57 -5.46 -23.48
N SER A 21 8.55 -4.70 -24.57
CA SER A 21 9.48 -3.58 -24.73
C SER A 21 8.93 -2.32 -24.08
N ASP A 22 9.78 -1.53 -23.44
CA ASP A 22 9.46 -0.19 -22.96
C ASP A 22 9.40 0.88 -24.07
N GLY A 23 9.78 0.53 -25.31
CA GLY A 23 9.88 1.47 -26.43
C GLY A 23 11.14 2.35 -26.44
N ALA A 24 12.00 2.26 -25.42
CA ALA A 24 13.28 2.96 -25.30
C ALA A 24 14.50 2.01 -25.43
N GLY A 25 14.26 0.73 -25.74
CA GLY A 25 15.29 -0.28 -25.97
C GLY A 25 15.51 -1.24 -24.81
N ASN A 26 14.73 -1.12 -23.72
CA ASN A 26 14.76 -2.05 -22.61
C ASN A 26 13.64 -3.10 -22.72
N THR A 27 13.85 -4.20 -22.02
CA THR A 27 12.90 -5.29 -21.87
C THR A 27 12.33 -5.28 -20.46
N ILE A 28 11.00 -5.28 -20.36
CA ILE A 28 10.24 -5.42 -19.13
C ILE A 28 9.92 -6.91 -18.96
N HIS A 29 10.34 -7.49 -17.83
CA HIS A 29 10.15 -8.90 -17.52
C HIS A 29 8.97 -9.12 -16.58
N PHE A 30 8.04 -9.99 -16.97
CA PHE A 30 6.86 -10.35 -16.19
C PHE A 30 6.81 -11.84 -15.88
N GLN A 31 6.32 -12.18 -14.69
CA GLN A 31 5.93 -13.53 -14.31
C GLN A 31 4.45 -13.53 -13.94
N VAL A 32 3.60 -14.15 -14.76
CA VAL A 32 2.14 -14.05 -14.62
C VAL A 32 1.57 -15.36 -14.07
N ASP A 33 1.13 -15.32 -12.81
CA ASP A 33 0.53 -16.46 -12.10
C ASP A 33 -1.01 -16.44 -12.16
N ALA A 34 -1.59 -15.34 -12.64
CA ALA A 34 -3.02 -15.18 -12.84
C ALA A 34 -3.40 -15.57 -14.28
N PRO A 35 -4.10 -16.70 -14.52
CA PRO A 35 -4.27 -17.26 -15.87
C PRO A 35 -4.98 -16.34 -16.88
N SER A 36 -5.83 -15.44 -16.39
CA SER A 36 -6.58 -14.46 -17.21
C SER A 36 -5.91 -13.09 -17.30
N ALA A 37 -4.83 -12.85 -16.56
CA ALA A 37 -4.20 -11.54 -16.54
C ALA A 37 -3.52 -11.22 -17.87
N THR A 38 -3.75 -9.99 -18.33
CA THR A 38 -2.94 -9.33 -19.34
C THR A 38 -1.82 -8.55 -18.66
N ILE A 39 -0.83 -8.09 -19.43
CA ILE A 39 0.25 -7.20 -18.92
C ILE A 39 0.16 -5.80 -19.54
N THR A 40 -0.89 -5.50 -20.30
CA THR A 40 -0.96 -4.31 -21.15
C THR A 40 -0.97 -3.03 -20.32
N ASP A 41 -1.79 -2.98 -19.27
CA ASP A 41 -1.91 -1.79 -18.43
C ASP A 41 -0.63 -1.54 -17.63
N GLU A 42 0.02 -2.60 -17.15
CA GLU A 42 1.30 -2.55 -16.44
C GLU A 42 2.42 -2.07 -17.36
N VAL A 43 2.49 -2.61 -18.59
CA VAL A 43 3.44 -2.16 -19.61
C VAL A 43 3.22 -0.70 -19.95
N ASP A 44 1.98 -0.27 -20.16
CA ASP A 44 1.67 1.11 -20.50
C ASP A 44 1.96 2.07 -19.33
N ALA A 45 1.75 1.64 -18.08
CA ALA A 45 2.13 2.43 -16.91
C ALA A 45 3.65 2.63 -16.85
N LEU A 46 4.43 1.56 -17.02
CA LEU A 46 5.90 1.61 -16.97
C LEU A 46 6.49 2.41 -18.12
N ARG A 47 5.96 2.28 -19.35
CA ARG A 47 6.37 3.10 -20.52
C ARG A 47 6.18 4.60 -20.32
N ARG A 48 5.16 4.99 -19.56
CA ARG A 48 4.91 6.40 -19.25
C ARG A 48 5.81 6.91 -18.13
N ALA A 49 6.19 6.04 -17.20
CA ALA A 49 6.99 6.40 -16.05
C ALA A 49 8.45 6.69 -16.43
N PRO A 50 9.14 7.63 -15.76
CA PRO A 50 10.57 7.82 -15.94
C PRO A 50 11.35 6.61 -15.39
N HIS A 51 12.19 6.01 -16.22
CA HIS A 51 13.03 4.86 -15.88
C HIS A 51 14.16 4.71 -16.90
N GLY A 52 15.20 3.97 -16.54
CA GLY A 52 16.32 3.61 -17.42
C GLY A 52 16.51 2.11 -17.58
N ALA A 53 17.76 1.70 -17.83
CA ALA A 53 18.10 0.31 -18.08
C ALA A 53 17.94 -0.58 -16.84
N GLU A 54 17.72 -0.02 -15.65
CA GLU A 54 17.41 -0.78 -14.44
C GLU A 54 16.12 -1.59 -14.56
N ILE A 55 15.19 -1.22 -15.45
CA ILE A 55 13.96 -1.98 -15.69
C ILE A 55 14.23 -3.40 -16.21
N ASN A 56 15.37 -3.62 -16.87
CA ASN A 56 15.81 -4.95 -17.33
C ASN A 56 16.14 -5.89 -16.16
N ASN A 57 16.40 -5.34 -14.98
CA ASN A 57 16.92 -6.06 -13.81
C ASN A 57 15.86 -6.36 -12.76
N VAL A 58 14.57 -6.21 -13.08
CA VAL A 58 13.46 -6.52 -12.16
C VAL A 58 12.44 -7.42 -12.83
N ILE A 59 11.91 -8.39 -12.08
CA ILE A 59 10.78 -9.22 -12.51
C ILE A 59 9.51 -8.70 -11.86
N ILE A 60 8.52 -8.36 -12.68
CA ILE A 60 7.19 -7.96 -12.22
C ILE A 60 6.29 -9.20 -12.20
N ARG A 61 5.99 -9.66 -11.01
CA ARG A 61 5.13 -10.82 -10.77
C ARG A 61 3.69 -10.39 -10.58
N ILE A 62 2.82 -10.77 -11.52
CA ILE A 62 1.38 -10.53 -11.42
C ILE A 62 0.73 -11.79 -10.82
N VAL A 63 0.14 -11.64 -9.64
CA VAL A 63 -0.48 -12.74 -8.90
C VAL A 63 -1.98 -12.50 -8.72
N PRO A 64 -2.81 -13.53 -8.51
CA PRO A 64 -4.18 -13.30 -8.06
C PRO A 64 -4.21 -12.43 -6.79
N ASP A 65 -5.16 -11.50 -6.65
CA ASP A 65 -5.29 -10.61 -5.48
C ASP A 65 -5.18 -11.37 -4.13
N ALA A 66 -5.83 -12.53 -4.04
CA ALA A 66 -5.79 -13.37 -2.84
C ALA A 66 -4.37 -13.90 -2.48
N SER A 67 -3.44 -13.93 -3.43
CA SER A 67 -2.08 -14.46 -3.30
C SER A 67 -1.05 -13.41 -2.89
N VAL A 68 -1.33 -12.10 -3.04
CA VAL A 68 -0.40 -11.02 -2.66
C VAL A 68 0.06 -11.16 -1.21
N THR A 69 -0.85 -11.48 -0.29
CA THR A 69 -0.52 -11.64 1.12
C THR A 69 0.54 -12.72 1.37
N VAL A 70 0.47 -13.82 0.62
CA VAL A 70 1.44 -14.92 0.75
C VAL A 70 2.76 -14.52 0.11
N ALA A 71 2.71 -13.90 -1.07
CA ALA A 71 3.89 -13.48 -1.80
C ALA A 71 4.68 -12.37 -1.08
N CYS A 72 3.98 -11.41 -0.47
CA CYS A 72 4.56 -10.24 0.19
C CYS A 72 4.75 -10.38 1.70
N GLY A 73 4.43 -11.55 2.27
CA GLY A 73 4.57 -11.81 3.72
C GLY A 73 3.66 -10.97 4.63
N SER A 74 2.86 -10.06 4.08
CA SER A 74 1.99 -9.14 4.80
C SER A 74 0.61 -9.07 4.19
N ALA A 75 -0.42 -9.18 5.02
CA ALA A 75 -1.81 -9.05 4.59
C ALA A 75 -2.28 -7.60 4.39
N ALA A 76 -1.44 -6.64 4.80
CA ALA A 76 -1.65 -5.20 4.61
C ALA A 76 -0.96 -4.66 3.35
N ALA A 77 -0.07 -5.44 2.74
CA ALA A 77 0.59 -5.11 1.49
C ALA A 77 -0.43 -5.10 0.34
N ALA A 78 -0.43 -4.02 -0.44
CA ALA A 78 -1.12 -3.94 -1.73
C ALA A 78 -0.24 -4.51 -2.85
N GLY A 79 1.07 -4.33 -2.73
CA GLY A 79 2.12 -5.00 -3.48
C GLY A 79 3.36 -5.14 -2.61
N CYS A 80 4.46 -5.59 -3.19
CA CYS A 80 5.77 -5.52 -2.54
C CYS A 80 6.90 -5.56 -3.55
N TYR A 81 7.89 -4.71 -3.31
CA TYR A 81 9.24 -4.85 -3.79
C TYR A 81 10.07 -5.70 -2.82
N ASN A 82 10.66 -6.79 -3.32
CA ASN A 82 11.61 -7.60 -2.58
C ASN A 82 12.94 -7.64 -3.31
N TRP A 83 13.99 -7.33 -2.57
CA TRP A 83 15.35 -7.52 -3.01
C TRP A 83 16.12 -8.30 -1.95
N GLU A 84 16.70 -9.42 -2.37
CA GLU A 84 17.63 -10.21 -1.57
C GLU A 84 18.98 -10.22 -2.31
N SER A 85 20.07 -10.11 -1.56
CA SER A 85 21.42 -10.13 -2.15
C SER A 85 21.63 -11.41 -2.98
N GLY A 86 22.08 -11.24 -4.23
CA GLY A 86 22.29 -12.34 -5.17
C GLY A 86 21.04 -12.86 -5.88
N SER A 87 19.86 -12.28 -5.62
CA SER A 87 18.62 -12.57 -6.36
C SER A 87 18.22 -11.42 -7.27
N ILE A 88 17.53 -11.73 -8.36
CA ILE A 88 16.90 -10.71 -9.22
C ILE A 88 15.78 -10.03 -8.40
N PRO A 89 15.79 -8.69 -8.27
CA PRO A 89 14.70 -7.94 -7.66
C PRO A 89 13.33 -8.34 -8.19
N ARG A 90 12.33 -8.39 -7.31
CA ARG A 90 10.98 -8.77 -7.67
C ARG A 90 9.96 -7.79 -7.13
N ILE A 91 9.13 -7.27 -8.04
CA ILE A 91 7.91 -6.55 -7.71
C ILE A 91 6.76 -7.55 -7.78
N THR A 92 5.92 -7.64 -6.75
CA THR A 92 4.70 -8.43 -6.80
C THR A 92 3.48 -7.55 -6.67
N VAL A 93 2.58 -7.63 -7.64
CA VAL A 93 1.32 -6.87 -7.68
C VAL A 93 0.12 -7.78 -7.96
N PRO A 94 -1.08 -7.42 -7.50
CA PRO A 94 -2.29 -8.16 -7.77
C PRO A 94 -2.78 -7.95 -9.21
N ASP A 95 -3.36 -8.99 -9.79
CA ASP A 95 -4.26 -8.90 -10.95
C ASP A 95 -5.57 -8.24 -10.51
N LEU A 96 -5.65 -6.91 -10.67
CA LEU A 96 -6.83 -6.09 -10.38
C LEU A 96 -7.41 -5.47 -11.66
N PRO A 97 -8.68 -5.05 -11.66
CA PRO A 97 -9.26 -4.32 -12.78
C PRO A 97 -8.45 -3.07 -13.15
N ALA A 98 -8.49 -2.71 -14.43
CA ALA A 98 -7.74 -1.58 -15.01
C ALA A 98 -7.76 -0.30 -14.14
N GLY A 99 -6.58 0.28 -13.91
CA GLY A 99 -6.37 1.54 -13.17
C GLY A 99 -5.91 1.39 -11.72
N GLU A 100 -6.31 0.34 -11.00
CA GLU A 100 -5.84 0.03 -9.62
C GLU A 100 -4.48 -0.71 -9.54
N PRO A 101 -3.99 -1.43 -10.57
CA PRO A 101 -2.62 -1.96 -10.54
C PRO A 101 -1.55 -0.90 -10.73
N ALA A 102 -1.87 0.22 -11.42
CA ALA A 102 -0.85 1.15 -11.89
C ALA A 102 -0.23 1.97 -10.76
N ASP A 103 -1.01 2.41 -9.78
CA ASP A 103 -0.47 3.16 -8.62
C ASP A 103 0.40 2.25 -7.74
N VAL A 104 -0.09 1.05 -7.40
CA VAL A 104 0.68 0.06 -6.63
C VAL A 104 1.94 -0.36 -7.40
N LEU A 105 1.83 -0.68 -8.69
CA LEU A 105 2.99 -1.04 -9.51
C LEU A 105 4.03 0.07 -9.54
N LEU A 106 3.61 1.32 -9.77
CA LEU A 106 4.53 2.44 -9.83
C LEU A 106 5.14 2.76 -8.47
N HIS A 107 4.38 2.62 -7.38
CA HIS A 107 4.92 2.70 -6.02
C HIS A 107 6.01 1.63 -5.81
N GLU A 108 5.72 0.35 -6.08
CA GLU A 108 6.72 -0.72 -5.91
C GLU A 108 7.91 -0.57 -6.88
N TYR A 109 7.68 -0.03 -8.06
CA TYR A 109 8.75 0.30 -9.01
C TYR A 109 9.58 1.50 -8.52
N GLY A 110 8.99 2.44 -7.80
CA GLY A 110 9.73 3.50 -7.11
C GLY A 110 10.75 2.94 -6.11
N HIS A 111 10.41 1.90 -5.35
CA HIS A 111 11.40 1.20 -4.50
C HIS A 111 12.53 0.56 -5.31
N HIS A 112 12.25 0.05 -6.51
CA HIS A 112 13.28 -0.47 -7.41
C HIS A 112 14.20 0.63 -7.94
N VAL A 113 13.65 1.78 -8.31
CA VAL A 113 14.42 2.95 -8.76
C VAL A 113 15.31 3.47 -7.64
N ASP A 114 14.79 3.58 -6.41
CA ASP A 114 15.55 3.94 -5.20
C ASP A 114 16.77 3.03 -5.04
N ALA A 115 16.54 1.71 -5.06
CA ALA A 115 17.61 0.71 -4.93
C ALA A 115 18.61 0.70 -6.11
N SER A 116 18.21 1.21 -7.28
CA SER A 116 19.02 1.17 -8.51
C SER A 116 19.85 2.44 -8.71
N ILE A 117 19.42 3.58 -8.19
CA ILE A 117 20.07 4.88 -8.37
C ILE A 117 20.64 5.35 -7.03
N SER A 118 21.93 5.11 -6.84
CA SER A 118 22.65 5.49 -5.62
C SER A 118 22.64 7.00 -5.35
N ASN A 119 22.28 7.40 -4.13
CA ASN A 119 22.56 8.72 -3.57
C ASN A 119 23.96 8.80 -2.93
N GLY A 120 24.99 8.47 -3.72
CA GLY A 120 26.37 8.44 -3.27
C GLY A 120 26.61 7.38 -2.21
N SER A 121 27.25 7.75 -1.10
CA SER A 121 27.61 6.81 -0.03
C SER A 121 26.58 6.68 1.10
N LEU A 122 25.39 7.27 0.94
CA LEU A 122 24.35 7.18 1.95
C LEU A 122 23.80 5.75 2.06
N PRO A 123 23.53 5.23 3.28
CA PRO A 123 22.91 3.90 3.43
C PRO A 123 21.49 3.86 2.85
N GLU A 124 21.13 2.79 2.15
CA GLU A 124 19.77 2.61 1.63
C GLU A 124 18.72 2.34 2.72
N PRO A 125 17.44 2.67 2.48
CA PRO A 125 16.89 3.50 1.38
C PRO A 125 17.31 4.96 1.52
N ASN A 126 17.73 5.61 0.43
CA ASN A 126 18.27 6.98 0.44
C ASN A 126 17.74 7.92 -0.65
N GLY A 127 16.75 7.48 -1.45
CA GLY A 127 16.19 8.22 -2.57
C GLY A 127 17.24 8.58 -3.62
N THR A 128 16.91 9.50 -4.53
CA THR A 128 17.90 10.07 -5.46
C THR A 128 18.51 11.36 -4.92
N ARG A 129 19.65 11.77 -5.45
CA ARG A 129 20.46 12.88 -4.91
C ARG A 129 19.73 14.23 -4.88
N THR A 130 19.20 14.68 -6.01
CA THR A 130 18.54 15.98 -6.08
C THR A 130 17.18 15.95 -5.39
N TRP A 131 16.43 14.85 -5.54
CA TRP A 131 15.20 14.63 -4.77
C TRP A 131 15.45 14.72 -3.26
N TRP A 132 16.48 14.05 -2.74
CA TRP A 132 16.83 14.05 -1.31
C TRP A 132 17.06 15.47 -0.78
N THR A 133 17.76 16.30 -1.58
CA THR A 133 17.97 17.71 -1.27
C THR A 133 16.67 18.50 -1.31
N GLN A 134 15.87 18.40 -2.37
CA GLN A 134 14.62 19.16 -2.51
C GLN A 134 13.58 18.77 -1.45
N ARG A 135 13.49 17.48 -1.13
CA ARG A 135 12.61 16.95 -0.09
C ARG A 135 13.14 17.17 1.33
N LYS A 136 14.35 17.72 1.46
CA LYS A 136 15.02 18.04 2.73
C LYS A 136 15.15 16.82 3.65
N MET A 137 15.41 15.65 3.06
CA MET A 137 15.46 14.38 3.80
C MET A 137 16.54 14.36 4.87
N ALA A 138 17.71 14.98 4.64
CA ALA A 138 18.75 15.11 5.66
C ALA A 138 18.25 15.82 6.93
N THR A 139 17.49 16.91 6.78
CA THR A 139 16.91 17.67 7.90
C THR A 139 15.83 16.87 8.61
N LEU A 140 14.93 16.22 7.86
CA LEU A 140 13.87 15.40 8.44
C LEU A 140 14.45 14.21 9.21
N LEU A 141 15.51 13.59 8.69
CA LEU A 141 16.21 12.47 9.32
C LEU A 141 16.93 12.94 10.60
N SER A 142 17.64 14.07 10.56
CA SER A 142 18.33 14.60 11.76
C SER A 142 17.37 15.02 12.87
N GLN A 143 16.12 15.36 12.52
CA GLN A 143 15.05 15.69 13.47
C GLN A 143 14.28 14.45 13.97
N GLY A 144 14.60 13.25 13.48
CA GLY A 144 13.89 12.03 13.84
C GLY A 144 12.45 11.98 13.32
N LEU A 145 12.14 12.70 12.24
CA LEU A 145 10.81 12.73 11.62
C LEU A 145 10.64 11.63 10.57
N VAL A 146 11.74 11.20 9.95
CA VAL A 146 11.80 10.06 9.03
C VAL A 146 12.85 9.06 9.49
N ALA A 147 12.76 7.82 9.02
CA ALA A 147 13.72 6.76 9.26
C ALA A 147 14.02 6.00 7.96
N ARG A 148 15.16 5.29 7.92
CA ARG A 148 15.50 4.39 6.81
C ARG A 148 14.74 3.06 6.86
N ASP A 149 13.99 2.84 7.93
CA ASP A 149 13.19 1.64 8.14
C ASP A 149 11.79 2.02 8.64
N TYR A 150 11.02 1.00 9.00
CA TYR A 150 9.67 1.18 9.51
C TYR A 150 9.58 1.50 11.01
N SER A 151 10.69 1.84 11.68
CA SER A 151 10.70 2.09 13.14
C SER A 151 9.77 3.23 13.57
N LEU A 152 9.54 4.21 12.69
CA LEU A 152 8.62 5.33 12.92
C LEU A 152 7.22 5.14 12.32
N GLY A 153 7.02 4.08 11.54
CA GLY A 153 5.82 3.81 10.74
C GLY A 153 6.09 3.87 9.24
N TRP A 154 5.19 3.26 8.46
CA TRP A 154 5.24 3.23 7.00
C TRP A 154 5.33 4.64 6.40
N ASP A 155 4.48 5.55 6.88
CA ASP A 155 4.39 6.94 6.43
C ASP A 155 5.64 7.79 6.71
N LYS A 156 6.62 7.24 7.44
CA LYS A 156 7.87 7.91 7.83
C LYS A 156 9.12 7.17 7.35
N SER A 157 8.96 6.10 6.60
CA SER A 157 10.08 5.44 5.93
C SER A 157 10.51 6.29 4.74
N ILE A 158 11.81 6.54 4.61
CA ILE A 158 12.38 7.28 3.48
C ILE A 158 12.02 6.61 2.16
N GLY A 159 12.14 5.28 2.08
CA GLY A 159 11.81 4.53 0.86
C GLY A 159 10.34 4.68 0.47
N GLU A 160 9.43 4.69 1.46
CA GLU A 160 7.99 4.87 1.19
C GLU A 160 7.67 6.28 0.71
N ILE A 161 8.31 7.30 1.29
CA ILE A 161 8.14 8.69 0.82
C ILE A 161 8.68 8.84 -0.60
N PHE A 162 9.80 8.20 -0.92
CA PHE A 162 10.35 8.19 -2.27
C PHE A 162 9.42 7.48 -3.27
N ALA A 163 8.97 6.27 -2.95
CA ALA A 163 8.07 5.48 -3.79
C ALA A 163 6.73 6.18 -4.06
N GLU A 164 6.16 6.81 -3.03
CA GLU A 164 4.95 7.63 -3.15
C GLU A 164 5.18 8.84 -4.07
N ASP A 165 6.28 9.59 -3.90
CA ASP A 165 6.62 10.72 -4.77
C ASP A 165 6.89 10.27 -6.21
N TYR A 166 7.51 9.10 -6.42
CA TYR A 166 7.76 8.51 -7.73
C TYR A 166 6.45 8.19 -8.47
N ALA A 167 5.49 7.55 -7.81
CA ALA A 167 4.20 7.21 -8.43
C ALA A 167 3.48 8.46 -8.98
N GLN A 168 3.60 9.61 -8.29
CA GLN A 168 3.02 10.89 -8.71
C GLN A 168 3.63 11.46 -10.00
N LEU A 169 4.79 10.97 -10.47
CA LEU A 169 5.37 11.39 -11.76
C LEU A 169 4.49 11.01 -12.95
N THR A 170 3.70 9.94 -12.81
CA THR A 170 3.03 9.27 -13.92
C THR A 170 1.52 9.25 -13.75
N VAL A 171 1.03 9.04 -12.53
CA VAL A 171 -0.41 8.93 -12.22
C VAL A 171 -0.75 9.78 -11.01
N ALA A 172 -1.96 10.35 -10.99
CA ALA A 172 -2.51 11.00 -9.80
C ALA A 172 -2.98 9.93 -8.79
N ALA A 173 -2.02 9.22 -8.20
CA ALA A 173 -2.29 8.16 -7.23
C ALA A 173 -2.77 8.73 -5.89
N PRO A 174 -3.55 7.97 -5.10
CA PRO A 174 -3.76 8.29 -3.70
C PRO A 174 -2.41 8.43 -2.98
N TYR A 175 -2.18 9.57 -2.33
CA TYR A 175 -0.93 9.85 -1.64
C TYR A 175 -1.02 9.44 -0.17
N GLY A 176 -0.17 8.50 0.25
CA GLY A 176 -0.20 7.88 1.57
C GLY A 176 0.46 8.69 2.70
N ILE A 177 1.27 9.71 2.36
CA ILE A 177 2.02 10.51 3.33
C ILE A 177 1.24 11.77 3.70
N ASP A 178 0.53 11.76 4.84
CA ASP A 178 -0.40 12.83 5.23
C ASP A 178 0.23 13.96 6.08
N TRP A 179 1.38 13.70 6.70
CA TRP A 179 2.07 14.66 7.56
C TRP A 179 3.13 15.50 6.83
N LEU A 180 3.62 15.00 5.69
CA LEU A 180 4.55 15.70 4.81
C LEU A 180 3.75 16.33 3.67
N GLY A 181 4.06 17.58 3.31
CA GLY A 181 3.39 18.23 2.19
C GLY A 181 3.52 17.40 0.92
N PHE A 182 2.46 17.35 0.11
CA PHE A 182 2.46 16.68 -1.21
C PHE A 182 3.68 17.14 -2.04
N PRO A 183 4.33 16.26 -2.83
CA PRO A 183 5.49 16.66 -3.63
C PRO A 183 5.07 17.71 -4.66
N ASP A 184 5.64 18.91 -4.54
CA ASP A 184 5.41 19.96 -5.52
C ASP A 184 6.17 19.69 -6.83
N THR A 185 5.95 20.55 -7.81
CA THR A 185 6.60 20.44 -9.13
C THR A 185 8.13 20.45 -9.03
N SER A 186 8.72 21.15 -8.06
CA SER A 186 10.19 21.21 -7.92
C SER A 186 10.77 19.88 -7.45
N ILE A 187 10.07 19.20 -6.53
CA ILE A 187 10.44 17.87 -6.03
C ILE A 187 10.30 16.84 -7.15
N LEU A 188 9.17 16.84 -7.86
CA LEU A 188 8.92 15.91 -8.96
C LEU A 188 9.89 16.13 -10.14
N SER A 189 10.21 17.39 -10.46
CA SER A 189 11.21 17.71 -11.47
C SER A 189 12.61 17.24 -11.07
N ALA A 190 13.00 17.39 -9.80
CA ALA A 190 14.28 16.90 -9.31
C ALA A 190 14.38 15.37 -9.40
N LEU A 191 13.33 14.65 -9.00
CA LEU A 191 13.28 13.20 -9.10
C LEU A 191 13.40 12.73 -10.56
N ARG A 192 12.63 13.35 -11.47
CA ARG A 192 12.71 13.04 -12.91
C ARG A 192 14.11 13.32 -13.48
N GLN A 193 14.72 14.43 -13.08
CA GLN A 193 16.06 14.79 -13.54
C GLN A 193 17.11 13.78 -13.07
N ASP A 194 17.05 13.36 -11.80
CA ASP A 194 17.99 12.36 -11.28
C ASP A 194 17.92 11.04 -12.07
N ILE A 195 16.72 10.62 -12.49
CA ILE A 195 16.53 9.41 -13.32
C ILE A 195 17.14 9.60 -14.71
N VAL A 196 16.95 10.77 -15.32
CA VAL A 196 17.55 11.09 -16.63
C VAL A 196 19.08 11.15 -16.54
N ASP A 197 19.62 11.77 -15.49
CA ASP A 197 21.07 11.88 -15.27
C ASP A 197 21.72 10.52 -15.01
N ALA A 198 20.97 9.56 -14.46
CA ALA A 198 21.38 8.16 -14.32
C ALA A 198 21.36 7.35 -15.63
N GLY A 199 21.03 7.99 -16.77
CA GLY A 199 20.91 7.33 -18.08
C GLY A 199 19.51 6.82 -18.39
N GLY A 200 18.51 7.20 -17.60
CA GLY A 200 17.11 6.91 -17.86
C GLY A 200 16.45 7.85 -18.86
N SER A 201 15.22 7.49 -19.24
CA SER A 201 14.33 8.35 -20.01
C SER A 201 13.43 9.17 -19.09
N ALA A 202 12.98 10.32 -19.57
CA ALA A 202 12.05 11.19 -18.84
C ALA A 202 10.63 10.63 -18.72
N GLY A 203 10.35 9.44 -19.30
CA GLY A 203 9.01 8.92 -19.51
C GLY A 203 8.25 9.64 -20.63
N THR A 204 7.22 9.00 -21.17
CA THR A 204 6.37 9.57 -22.25
C THR A 204 5.11 10.28 -21.73
N GLY A 205 4.81 10.17 -20.43
CA GLY A 205 3.61 10.76 -19.84
C GLY A 205 3.92 11.64 -18.64
N ALA A 206 3.66 12.94 -18.76
CA ALA A 206 3.19 13.70 -17.60
C ALA A 206 1.74 13.29 -17.35
N ALA A 207 1.32 13.12 -16.08
CA ALA A 207 -0.09 13.04 -15.77
C ALA A 207 -0.82 14.24 -16.42
N PRO A 208 -1.84 14.03 -17.28
CA PRO A 208 -2.54 15.15 -17.90
C PRO A 208 -3.26 15.94 -16.80
N GLY A 209 -2.85 17.18 -16.57
CA GLY A 209 -3.63 18.16 -15.82
C GLY A 209 -3.49 18.19 -14.30
N VAL A 210 -2.31 17.89 -13.73
CA VAL A 210 -2.01 18.42 -12.38
C VAL A 210 -1.58 19.88 -12.53
N ASP A 211 -2.56 20.77 -12.71
CA ASP A 211 -2.35 22.16 -12.32
C ASP A 211 -1.93 22.17 -10.85
N PRO A 212 -0.88 22.91 -10.45
CA PRO A 212 -0.53 23.02 -9.05
C PRO A 212 -1.75 23.57 -8.32
N VAL A 213 -2.36 22.76 -7.43
CA VAL A 213 -3.23 23.34 -6.40
C VAL A 213 -2.33 24.32 -5.65
N PRO A 214 -2.59 25.64 -5.71
CA PRO A 214 -1.68 26.60 -5.11
C PRO A 214 -1.59 26.33 -3.60
N PRO A 215 -0.41 26.50 -2.99
CA PRO A 215 -0.28 26.33 -1.56
C PRO A 215 -1.11 27.42 -0.88
N THR A 216 -2.26 27.07 -0.30
CA THR A 216 -2.78 27.87 0.79
C THR A 216 -1.79 27.73 1.94
N ALA A 217 -0.89 28.70 2.02
CA ALA A 217 -0.03 28.94 3.16
C ALA A 217 -0.90 29.05 4.42
N ASN A 218 -0.88 28.04 5.27
CA ASN A 218 -1.39 28.16 6.63
C ASN A 218 -0.31 28.80 7.49
N ALA A 219 -0.15 30.12 7.34
CA ALA A 219 0.35 30.98 8.40
C ALA A 219 -0.86 31.54 9.16
N GLY A 220 -0.99 31.14 10.42
CA GLY A 220 -1.86 31.65 11.49
C GLY A 220 -3.10 32.50 11.16
N ALA A 221 -4.29 31.95 11.40
CA ALA A 221 -5.41 32.63 12.05
C ALA A 221 -6.52 31.63 12.44
N ALA A 222 -7.00 31.71 13.69
CA ALA A 222 -8.26 31.12 14.14
C ALA A 222 -9.38 32.20 14.13
N PRO A 223 -10.64 31.85 14.40
CA PRO A 223 -11.54 31.05 13.57
C PRO A 223 -12.73 31.88 13.08
N ALA A 224 -13.34 31.50 11.95
CA ALA A 224 -14.69 31.94 11.61
C ALA A 224 -15.60 30.71 11.41
N SER A 225 -16.65 30.69 12.21
CA SER A 225 -17.67 29.65 12.32
C SER A 225 -18.45 29.43 11.03
N GLY A 226 -18.86 28.17 10.82
CA GLY A 226 -20.22 27.90 10.34
C GLY A 226 -20.38 27.51 8.88
N VAL A 227 -19.92 26.30 8.50
CA VAL A 227 -20.69 25.45 7.58
C VAL A 227 -20.53 24.00 8.07
N SER A 228 -21.62 23.41 8.54
CA SER A 228 -21.69 21.99 8.90
C SER A 228 -21.60 21.16 7.61
N ARG A 229 -20.38 20.80 7.22
CA ARG A 229 -20.13 19.85 6.15
C ARG A 229 -20.37 18.45 6.72
N ALA A 230 -21.34 17.73 6.15
CA ALA A 230 -21.61 16.34 6.51
C ALA A 230 -20.29 15.53 6.49
N PRO A 231 -20.03 14.66 7.49
CA PRO A 231 -18.74 14.00 7.60
C PRO A 231 -18.51 13.14 6.36
N ALA A 232 -17.44 13.47 5.62
CA ALA A 232 -16.94 12.63 4.55
C ALA A 232 -16.71 11.23 5.11
N SER A 233 -17.46 10.25 4.59
CA SER A 233 -17.23 8.86 4.96
C SER A 233 -15.90 8.44 4.36
N GLN A 234 -14.84 8.51 5.15
CA GLN A 234 -13.53 7.96 4.79
C GLN A 234 -13.70 6.49 4.35
N LEU A 235 -13.00 6.14 3.27
CA LEU A 235 -12.88 4.80 2.72
C LEU A 235 -12.77 3.78 3.85
N SER A 236 -13.66 2.80 3.84
CA SER A 236 -13.81 1.83 4.93
C SER A 236 -12.99 0.59 4.61
N PRO A 237 -11.74 0.45 5.10
CA PRO A 237 -10.91 -0.71 4.77
C PRO A 237 -11.65 -1.97 5.17
N ARG A 238 -11.78 -2.88 4.20
CA ARG A 238 -12.46 -4.17 4.35
C ARG A 238 -11.50 -5.28 3.96
N LYS A 239 -11.37 -6.29 4.80
CA LYS A 239 -10.59 -7.49 4.49
C LYS A 239 -11.39 -8.75 4.78
N ARG A 240 -11.25 -9.75 3.91
CA ARG A 240 -11.78 -11.09 4.10
C ARG A 240 -10.63 -12.08 4.13
N GLY A 241 -10.73 -13.11 4.95
CA GLY A 241 -9.70 -14.14 5.01
C GLY A 241 -10.11 -15.34 5.86
N THR A 242 -9.12 -16.20 6.14
CA THR A 242 -9.23 -17.37 7.01
C THR A 242 -8.06 -17.38 7.99
N LEU A 243 -8.33 -17.67 9.26
CA LEU A 243 -7.32 -17.75 10.31
C LEU A 243 -7.20 -19.19 10.81
N SER A 244 -6.00 -19.73 10.79
CA SER A 244 -5.68 -20.96 11.52
C SER A 244 -5.64 -20.71 13.03
N ARG A 245 -5.66 -21.79 13.81
CA ARG A 245 -5.70 -21.75 15.28
C ARG A 245 -4.60 -20.84 15.85
N ARG A 246 -4.97 -19.98 16.82
CA ARG A 246 -4.10 -19.00 17.51
C ARG A 246 -3.52 -17.89 16.63
N LYS A 247 -3.79 -17.87 15.32
CA LYS A 247 -3.38 -16.77 14.46
C LYS A 247 -4.32 -15.58 14.59
N SER A 248 -3.79 -14.41 14.30
CA SER A 248 -4.54 -13.16 14.30
C SER A 248 -4.27 -12.36 13.06
N PHE A 249 -5.32 -11.74 12.52
CA PHE A 249 -5.21 -10.69 11.53
C PHE A 249 -5.27 -9.34 12.24
N ARG A 250 -4.45 -8.38 11.80
CA ARG A 250 -4.41 -7.02 12.29
C ARG A 250 -4.65 -6.08 11.11
N LEU A 251 -5.65 -5.23 11.24
CA LEU A 251 -5.93 -4.15 10.30
C LEU A 251 -5.52 -2.82 10.97
N PRO A 252 -4.32 -2.30 10.69
CA PRO A 252 -3.93 -0.98 11.15
C PRO A 252 -4.77 0.08 10.43
N PHE A 253 -5.04 1.19 11.11
CA PHE A 253 -5.63 2.39 10.52
C PHE A 253 -5.34 3.59 11.42
N THR A 254 -5.40 4.78 10.85
CA THR A 254 -5.30 6.04 11.58
C THR A 254 -6.68 6.67 11.74
N THR A 255 -6.79 7.57 12.70
CA THR A 255 -7.92 8.48 12.87
C THR A 255 -7.37 9.89 12.77
N ALA A 256 -8.14 10.82 12.20
CA ALA A 256 -7.76 12.23 12.06
C ALA A 256 -8.90 13.13 12.56
N GLY A 257 -8.60 14.35 12.98
CA GLY A 257 -9.59 15.30 13.53
C GLY A 257 -9.77 15.21 15.06
N GLN A 258 -10.60 16.09 15.61
CA GLN A 258 -10.70 16.29 17.07
C GLN A 258 -11.37 15.12 17.80
N THR A 259 -12.48 14.60 17.27
CA THR A 259 -13.17 13.45 17.86
C THR A 259 -13.60 12.45 16.79
N ASN A 260 -13.21 11.19 16.97
CA ASN A 260 -13.45 10.11 16.02
C ASN A 260 -14.35 9.04 16.61
N ARG A 261 -15.43 8.69 15.90
CA ARG A 261 -16.22 7.48 16.16
C ARG A 261 -15.71 6.36 15.27
N ILE A 262 -15.15 5.33 15.89
CA ILE A 262 -14.67 4.14 15.20
C ILE A 262 -15.74 3.06 15.30
N THR A 263 -16.10 2.46 14.18
CA THR A 263 -16.94 1.26 14.11
C THR A 263 -16.21 0.15 13.37
N VAL A 264 -15.90 -0.94 14.08
CA VAL A 264 -15.34 -2.17 13.50
C VAL A 264 -16.45 -3.19 13.40
N SER A 265 -16.69 -3.72 12.20
CA SER A 265 -17.64 -4.81 11.96
C SER A 265 -16.89 -6.06 11.58
N VAL A 266 -17.11 -7.17 12.29
CA VAL A 266 -16.50 -8.47 11.99
C VAL A 266 -17.57 -9.52 11.80
N ARG A 267 -17.60 -10.19 10.65
CA ARG A 267 -18.47 -11.34 10.38
C ARG A 267 -17.64 -12.62 10.34
N GLY A 268 -18.02 -13.60 11.15
CA GLY A 268 -17.43 -14.93 11.11
C GLY A 268 -17.99 -15.76 9.95
N ARG A 269 -17.13 -16.49 9.23
CA ARG A 269 -17.47 -17.32 8.07
C ARG A 269 -16.98 -18.77 8.29
N GLY A 270 -17.70 -19.73 7.71
CA GLY A 270 -17.39 -21.16 7.82
C GLY A 270 -17.89 -21.82 9.11
N ARG A 271 -17.48 -23.08 9.34
CA ARG A 271 -17.84 -23.86 10.53
C ARG A 271 -17.05 -23.35 11.74
N MET A 272 -17.67 -22.50 12.55
CA MET A 272 -17.07 -21.96 13.78
C MET A 272 -18.09 -21.83 14.90
N THR A 273 -17.61 -21.75 16.14
CA THR A 273 -18.43 -21.50 17.33
C THR A 273 -18.33 -20.04 17.77
N SER A 274 -19.21 -19.60 18.67
CA SER A 274 -19.20 -18.24 19.22
C SER A 274 -17.94 -17.87 20.01
N ARG A 275 -17.11 -18.85 20.37
CA ARG A 275 -15.81 -18.64 21.04
C ARG A 275 -14.61 -18.93 20.13
N THR A 276 -14.80 -19.02 18.82
CA THR A 276 -13.71 -19.29 17.88
C THR A 276 -12.94 -18.02 17.52
N LEU A 277 -13.63 -16.93 17.20
CA LEU A 277 -13.00 -15.66 16.81
C LEU A 277 -13.23 -14.57 17.86
N ARG A 278 -12.17 -13.85 18.23
CA ARG A 278 -12.22 -12.68 19.10
C ARG A 278 -11.78 -11.44 18.34
N ALA A 279 -12.65 -10.44 18.26
CA ALA A 279 -12.33 -9.13 17.71
C ALA A 279 -11.90 -8.17 18.82
N VAL A 280 -10.89 -7.35 18.56
CA VAL A 280 -10.33 -6.36 19.48
C VAL A 280 -10.05 -5.07 18.71
N LEU A 281 -10.46 -3.94 19.27
CA LEU A 281 -10.07 -2.61 18.80
C LEU A 281 -9.11 -2.01 19.83
N GLN A 282 -7.95 -1.55 19.36
CA GLN A 282 -6.90 -0.95 20.17
C GLN A 282 -6.43 0.34 19.51
N CYS A 283 -6.19 1.39 20.29
CA CYS A 283 -5.54 2.63 19.81
C CYS A 283 -4.50 3.10 20.82
N ARG A 284 -3.35 3.62 20.36
CA ARG A 284 -2.24 4.06 21.23
C ARG A 284 -1.85 3.01 22.29
N GLY A 285 -1.82 1.72 21.91
CA GLY A 285 -1.53 0.64 22.85
C GLY A 285 -2.71 0.21 23.74
N GLN A 286 -3.75 1.04 23.91
CA GLN A 286 -4.86 0.79 24.81
C GLN A 286 -6.03 0.06 24.13
N ARG A 287 -6.52 -1.00 24.78
CA ARG A 287 -7.67 -1.78 24.28
C ARG A 287 -8.98 -1.04 24.57
N LEU A 288 -9.60 -0.51 23.52
CA LEU A 288 -10.84 0.26 23.61
C LEU A 288 -12.09 -0.62 23.63
N ALA A 289 -12.08 -1.71 22.84
CA ALA A 289 -13.20 -2.64 22.79
C ALA A 289 -12.73 -4.06 22.46
N ALA A 290 -13.47 -5.06 22.94
CA ALA A 290 -13.25 -6.45 22.55
C ALA A 290 -14.56 -7.24 22.60
N LYS A 291 -14.83 -8.07 21.59
CA LYS A 291 -16.03 -8.91 21.53
C LYS A 291 -15.74 -10.25 20.86
N TRP A 292 -16.52 -11.24 21.27
CA TRP A 292 -16.61 -12.52 20.57
C TRP A 292 -17.40 -12.39 19.26
N VAL A 293 -16.88 -12.95 18.17
CA VAL A 293 -17.55 -12.92 16.87
C VAL A 293 -18.55 -14.08 16.80
N ARG A 294 -19.81 -13.76 16.50
CA ARG A 294 -20.87 -14.76 16.40
C ARG A 294 -20.85 -15.44 15.03
N PRO A 295 -21.03 -16.77 14.94
CA PRO A 295 -21.09 -17.48 13.66
C PRO A 295 -22.20 -16.92 12.77
N GLY A 296 -21.89 -16.67 11.49
CA GLY A 296 -22.85 -16.19 10.48
C GLY A 296 -23.34 -14.75 10.66
N ARG A 297 -23.09 -14.10 11.80
CA ARG A 297 -23.56 -12.75 12.14
C ARG A 297 -22.41 -11.74 12.18
N THR A 298 -22.73 -10.48 11.90
CA THR A 298 -21.80 -9.36 12.06
C THR A 298 -21.75 -8.93 13.53
N THR A 299 -20.57 -8.93 14.13
CA THR A 299 -20.29 -8.38 15.46
C THR A 299 -19.69 -6.97 15.30
N GLY A 300 -20.36 -5.97 15.85
CA GLY A 300 -19.87 -4.58 15.88
C GLY A 300 -19.10 -4.23 17.16
N LEU A 301 -17.94 -3.61 17.01
CA LEU A 301 -17.18 -2.92 18.06
C LEU A 301 -17.23 -1.42 17.77
N GLY A 302 -17.52 -0.62 18.80
CA GLY A 302 -17.53 0.84 18.69
C GLY A 302 -16.64 1.45 19.75
N ALA A 303 -15.91 2.50 19.40
CA ALA A 303 -15.20 3.32 20.36
C ALA A 303 -15.19 4.78 19.90
N ARG A 304 -14.96 5.70 20.84
CA ARG A 304 -14.62 7.09 20.54
C ARG A 304 -13.16 7.34 20.90
N VAL A 305 -12.46 8.08 20.06
CA VAL A 305 -11.05 8.43 20.26
C VAL A 305 -10.85 9.90 19.95
N ALA A 306 -10.14 10.60 20.82
CA ALA A 306 -9.82 12.01 20.64
C ALA A 306 -8.50 12.20 19.89
N GLY A 307 -8.50 13.16 18.97
CA GLY A 307 -7.37 13.53 18.15
C GLY A 307 -6.93 12.45 17.17
N THR A 308 -5.78 12.68 16.56
CA THR A 308 -5.12 11.71 15.70
C THR A 308 -4.61 10.53 16.55
N SER A 309 -4.96 9.31 16.14
CA SER A 309 -4.52 8.09 16.83
C SER A 309 -4.26 6.95 15.86
N ARG A 310 -3.15 6.24 16.09
CA ARG A 310 -2.87 4.94 15.48
C ARG A 310 -3.70 3.86 16.17
N CYS A 311 -4.52 3.18 15.37
CA CYS A 311 -5.44 2.15 15.80
C CYS A 311 -5.20 0.84 15.07
N VAL A 312 -5.63 -0.26 15.69
CA VAL A 312 -5.59 -1.59 15.12
C VAL A 312 -6.89 -2.30 15.44
N ALA A 313 -7.58 -2.76 14.41
CA ALA A 313 -8.66 -3.72 14.54
C ALA A 313 -8.08 -5.13 14.34
N ARG A 314 -8.11 -5.95 15.39
CA ARG A 314 -7.53 -7.30 15.40
C ARG A 314 -8.62 -8.34 15.50
N VAL A 315 -8.52 -9.40 14.69
CA VAL A 315 -9.34 -10.60 14.82
C VAL A 315 -8.42 -11.78 15.08
N THR A 316 -8.64 -12.50 16.17
CA THR A 316 -7.83 -13.64 16.59
C THR A 316 -8.69 -14.90 16.58
N ASN A 317 -8.20 -15.96 15.94
CA ASN A 317 -8.75 -17.29 16.13
C ASN A 317 -8.17 -17.91 17.41
N VAL A 318 -9.00 -18.08 18.43
CA VAL A 318 -8.57 -18.54 19.75
C VAL A 318 -8.78 -20.04 19.98
N ARG A 319 -9.59 -20.72 19.16
CA ARG A 319 -9.97 -22.14 19.33
C ARG A 319 -9.74 -22.93 18.04
N GLY A 320 -9.99 -24.25 18.07
CA GLY A 320 -9.57 -25.19 17.02
C GLY A 320 -10.13 -24.88 15.62
N GLY A 321 -9.44 -25.43 14.62
CA GLY A 321 -9.79 -25.34 13.19
C GLY A 321 -9.43 -24.02 12.52
N ASN A 322 -9.68 -23.97 11.21
CA ASN A 322 -9.61 -22.76 10.41
C ASN A 322 -10.93 -22.00 10.52
N ALA A 323 -10.88 -20.69 10.72
CA ALA A 323 -12.06 -19.84 10.85
C ALA A 323 -12.02 -18.67 9.87
N GLY A 324 -13.04 -18.55 9.02
CA GLY A 324 -13.17 -17.44 8.09
C GLY A 324 -13.60 -16.16 8.80
N TYR A 325 -13.13 -15.02 8.31
CA TYR A 325 -13.56 -13.70 8.78
C TYR A 325 -13.78 -12.74 7.61
N ASP A 326 -14.56 -11.69 7.88
CA ASP A 326 -14.75 -10.48 7.06
C ASP A 326 -14.77 -9.31 8.05
N ILE A 327 -13.74 -8.47 8.02
CA ILE A 327 -13.60 -7.30 8.90
C ILE A 327 -13.70 -6.03 8.07
N ARG A 328 -14.44 -5.05 8.58
CA ARG A 328 -14.56 -3.70 8.02
C ARG A 328 -14.37 -2.68 9.12
N VAL A 329 -13.61 -1.62 8.86
CA VAL A 329 -13.50 -0.46 9.74
C VAL A 329 -14.16 0.73 9.07
N ARG A 330 -14.96 1.47 9.84
CA ARG A 330 -15.47 2.78 9.46
C ARG A 330 -15.05 3.79 10.52
N VAL A 331 -14.46 4.89 10.09
CA VAL A 331 -14.13 6.03 10.93
C VAL A 331 -15.05 7.18 10.56
N THR A 332 -15.62 7.85 11.55
CA THR A 332 -16.44 9.04 11.35
C THR A 332 -15.89 10.13 12.26
N SER A 333 -15.28 11.14 11.65
CA SER A 333 -14.72 12.29 12.35
C SER A 333 -15.79 13.36 12.58
N TRP A 334 -15.71 14.01 13.74
CA TRP A 334 -16.48 15.21 14.06
C TRP A 334 -15.49 16.36 14.26
N PRO A 335 -15.83 17.57 13.78
CA PRO A 335 -15.05 18.76 14.05
C PRO A 335 -14.89 19.00 15.54
#